data_AF-A0A7Y0CHK3-F1
#
_entry.id   AF-A0A7Y0CHK3-F1
#
_cell.length_a   1.000
_cell.length_b   1.000
_cell.length_c   1.000
_cell.angle_alpha   90.00
_cell.angle_beta   90.00
_cell.angle_gamma   90.00
#
_symmetry.space_group_name_H-M   'P 1'
#
loop_
_entity.id
_entity.type
_entity.pdbx_description
1 polymer ?
#
loop_
_entity_poly.entity_id
_entity_poly.type
_entity_poly.pdbx_seq_one_letter_code
_entity_poly.pdbx_strand_id
1 'polypeptide(L)'
;MSLDGAGAYVGANWVPVLVLAIPAVVVATLLTQAFSFEAIRTLEGYWRRRGPATWLRSGAIRLQSARRRSLDKRFSKTAERLFTKVRPELLRRGIDGTVLLAVEADLAGARRPQGLSQEQHDKANDLKWWAASEPWDAATLLRLQRDLNDFPAASRVMPTRLGNVIRVTEDRLKNTGGDIEGFVMRNRHKASTRVLIQHDQFRTRLDMYCTLFFVAALLVPAAVFTLWDQAALGRFGVAAIFAAVASASYGAAISSARGYCATLLQIDAMAADNTGAATHAP
;
A
#
# COMPACT_ATOMS: atom_id res chain seq x y z
N MET A 1 -29.34 29.98 4.21
CA MET A 1 -29.47 30.26 2.76
C MET A 1 -30.20 29.08 2.15
N SER A 2 -31.46 29.22 1.73
CA SER A 2 -32.22 28.09 1.18
C SER A 2 -31.63 27.65 -0.16
N LEU A 3 -31.76 26.37 -0.50
CA LEU A 3 -31.31 25.82 -1.80
C LEU A 3 -31.97 26.54 -2.99
N ASP A 4 -33.18 27.06 -2.81
CA ASP A 4 -33.89 27.87 -3.81
C ASP A 4 -33.15 29.19 -4.11
N GLY A 5 -32.51 29.80 -3.11
CA GLY A 5 -31.73 31.02 -3.28
C GLY A 5 -30.39 30.79 -3.99
N ALA A 6 -29.78 29.62 -3.82
CA ALA A 6 -28.55 29.26 -4.52
C ALA A 6 -28.80 29.02 -6.02
N GLY A 7 -29.90 28.34 -6.36
CA GLY A 7 -30.33 28.15 -7.76
C GLY A 7 -30.66 29.47 -8.46
N ALA A 8 -31.39 30.36 -7.78
CA ALA A 8 -31.71 31.68 -8.30
C ALA A 8 -30.46 32.57 -8.49
N TYR A 9 -29.50 32.51 -7.57
CA TYR A 9 -28.24 33.28 -7.66
C TYR A 9 -27.37 32.82 -8.82
N VAL A 10 -27.22 31.50 -9.02
CA VAL A 10 -26.47 30.92 -10.14
C VAL A 10 -27.15 31.22 -11.47
N GLY A 11 -28.48 31.13 -11.54
CA GLY A 11 -29.24 31.51 -12.74
C GLY A 11 -29.06 32.97 -13.12
N ALA A 12 -29.02 33.87 -12.14
CA ALA A 12 -28.83 35.31 -12.37
C ALA A 12 -27.38 35.73 -12.65
N ASN A 13 -26.38 34.97 -12.18
CA ASN A 13 -24.96 35.35 -12.23
C ASN A 13 -24.07 34.29 -12.91
N TRP A 14 -24.62 33.55 -13.88
CA TRP A 14 -23.92 32.42 -14.51
C TRP A 14 -22.62 32.82 -15.22
N VAL A 15 -22.54 34.02 -15.82
CA VAL A 15 -21.32 34.52 -16.49
C VAL A 15 -20.18 34.78 -15.49
N PRO A 16 -20.36 35.57 -14.41
CA PRO A 16 -19.35 35.69 -13.34
C PRO A 16 -18.95 34.34 -12.73
N VAL A 17 -19.92 33.43 -12.53
CA VAL A 17 -19.64 32.09 -12.00
C VAL A 17 -18.74 31.31 -12.96
N LEU A 18 -19.00 31.31 -14.28
CA LEU A 18 -18.12 30.66 -15.26
C LEU A 18 -16.75 31.34 -15.37
N VAL A 19 -16.72 32.67 -15.37
CA VAL A 19 -15.48 33.47 -15.44
C VAL A 19 -14.58 33.22 -14.23
N LEU A 20 -15.14 32.87 -13.06
CA LEU A 20 -14.36 32.47 -11.88
C LEU A 20 -14.09 30.96 -11.84
N ALA A 21 -15.07 30.14 -12.21
CA ALA A 21 -14.96 28.69 -12.16
C ALA A 21 -13.95 28.13 -13.15
N ILE A 22 -13.89 28.66 -14.38
CA ILE A 22 -12.96 28.17 -15.41
C ILE A 22 -11.50 28.42 -15.00
N PRO A 23 -11.06 29.64 -14.64
CA PRO A 23 -9.73 29.87 -14.11
C PRO A 23 -9.47 29.11 -12.81
N ALA A 24 -10.45 28.98 -11.91
CA ALA A 24 -10.28 28.18 -10.70
C ALA A 24 -10.03 26.71 -11.02
N VAL A 25 -10.73 26.12 -11.99
CA VAL A 25 -10.50 24.75 -12.47
C VAL A 25 -9.16 24.61 -13.18
N VAL A 26 -8.77 25.58 -14.01
CA VAL A 26 -7.47 25.58 -14.69
C VAL A 26 -6.33 25.70 -13.69
N VAL A 27 -6.41 26.64 -12.74
CA VAL A 27 -5.42 26.80 -11.66
C VAL A 27 -5.40 25.55 -10.78
N ALA A 28 -6.54 25.00 -10.41
CA ALA A 28 -6.60 23.75 -9.66
C ALA A 28 -5.93 22.60 -10.43
N THR A 29 -6.13 22.50 -11.75
CA THR A 29 -5.52 21.47 -12.60
C THR A 29 -4.01 21.66 -12.71
N LEU A 30 -3.53 22.89 -12.92
CA LEU A 30 -2.10 23.21 -12.99
C LEU A 30 -1.40 22.97 -11.66
N LEU A 31 -2.03 23.38 -10.55
CA LEU A 31 -1.53 23.08 -9.21
C LEU A 31 -1.52 21.57 -8.97
N THR A 32 -2.59 20.85 -9.33
CA THR A 32 -2.66 19.38 -9.26
C THR A 32 -1.51 18.71 -10.01
N GLN A 33 -1.19 19.15 -11.24
CA GLN A 33 -0.09 18.59 -12.02
C GLN A 33 1.28 18.92 -11.42
N ALA A 34 1.52 20.17 -11.02
CA ALA A 34 2.79 20.57 -10.42
C ALA A 34 3.03 19.94 -9.04
N PHE A 35 1.97 19.67 -8.28
CA PHE A 35 2.05 19.03 -6.98
C PHE A 35 2.02 17.51 -7.04
N SER A 36 1.75 16.89 -8.19
CA SER A 36 1.51 15.45 -8.27
C SER A 36 2.72 14.61 -7.79
N PHE A 37 3.93 15.00 -8.23
CA PHE A 37 5.19 14.40 -7.78
C PHE A 37 5.46 14.64 -6.28
N GLU A 38 5.28 15.88 -5.81
CA GLU A 38 5.53 16.23 -4.40
C GLU A 38 4.47 15.62 -3.47
N ALA A 39 3.24 15.44 -3.95
CA ALA A 39 2.15 14.80 -3.24
C ALA A 39 2.48 13.33 -2.96
N ILE A 40 2.96 12.60 -3.97
CA ILE A 40 3.41 11.22 -3.80
C ILE A 40 4.58 11.18 -2.82
N ARG A 41 5.60 12.01 -3.01
CA ARG A 41 6.79 12.05 -2.14
C ARG A 41 6.44 12.41 -0.68
N THR A 42 5.47 13.30 -0.49
CA THR A 42 4.93 13.66 0.83
C THR A 42 4.16 12.50 1.45
N LEU A 43 3.32 11.81 0.68
CA LEU A 43 2.57 10.64 1.14
C LEU A 43 3.44 9.39 1.30
N GLU A 44 4.59 9.29 0.65
CA GLU A 44 5.62 8.30 0.94
C GLU A 44 6.34 8.59 2.25
N GLY A 45 6.28 9.84 2.71
CA GLY A 45 6.87 10.24 3.97
C GLY A 45 8.29 10.76 3.86
N TYR A 46 8.73 11.24 2.69
CA TYR A 46 10.03 11.91 2.52
C TYR A 46 9.99 13.38 3.00
N TRP A 47 9.47 13.60 4.21
CA TRP A 47 9.37 14.94 4.80
C TRP A 47 10.76 15.52 5.11
N ARG A 48 10.96 16.81 4.80
CA ARG A 48 12.20 17.54 5.08
C ARG A 48 12.56 17.43 6.57
N ARG A 49 13.85 17.20 6.87
CA ARG A 49 14.40 16.94 8.23
C ARG A 49 14.52 18.18 9.14
N ARG A 50 14.07 19.37 8.72
CA ARG A 50 14.23 20.60 9.51
C ARG A 50 12.93 20.94 10.24
N GLY A 51 13.02 21.15 11.56
CA GLY A 51 11.96 21.70 12.40
C GLY A 51 10.88 20.70 12.87
N PRO A 52 9.63 21.15 13.10
CA PRO A 52 8.57 20.35 13.73
C PRO A 52 8.15 19.12 12.92
N ALA A 53 8.41 19.11 11.60
CA ALA A 53 8.20 17.95 10.73
C ALA A 53 8.98 16.70 11.19
N THR A 54 10.14 16.88 11.84
CA THR A 54 10.94 15.77 12.39
C THR A 54 10.24 15.06 13.53
N TRP A 55 9.50 15.79 14.36
CA TRP A 55 8.75 15.21 15.48
C TRP A 55 7.55 14.43 14.96
N LEU A 56 6.80 15.01 14.01
CA LEU A 56 5.70 14.33 13.33
C LEU A 56 6.19 13.05 12.65
N ARG A 57 7.31 13.12 11.91
CA ARG A 57 7.92 11.96 11.25
C ARG A 57 8.27 10.87 12.27
N SER A 58 8.93 11.25 13.36
CA SER A 58 9.37 10.29 14.39
C SER A 58 8.18 9.63 15.09
N GLY A 59 7.15 10.41 15.42
CA GLY A 59 5.89 9.90 15.97
C GLY A 59 5.19 8.94 15.01
N ALA A 60 5.09 9.30 13.73
CA ALA A 60 4.48 8.46 12.71
C ALA A 60 5.27 7.16 12.49
N ILE A 61 6.60 7.20 12.45
CA ILE A 61 7.45 5.99 12.36
C ILE A 61 7.24 5.10 13.58
N ARG A 62 7.19 5.67 14.80
CA ARG A 62 6.88 4.90 16.02
C ARG A 62 5.51 4.24 15.94
N LEU A 63 4.49 4.97 15.47
CA LEU A 63 3.14 4.44 15.28
C LEU A 63 3.11 3.29 14.26
N GLN A 64 3.79 3.44 13.11
CA GLN A 64 3.87 2.38 12.10
C GLN A 64 4.66 1.16 12.61
N SER A 65 5.73 1.40 13.38
CA SER A 65 6.53 0.33 13.99
C SER A 65 5.70 -0.44 15.03
N ALA A 66 4.93 0.27 15.87
CA ALA A 66 4.00 -0.34 16.82
C ALA A 66 2.88 -1.10 16.10
N ARG A 67 2.34 -0.55 15.01
CA ARG A 67 1.34 -1.21 14.17
C ARG A 67 1.87 -2.51 13.57
N ARG A 68 3.09 -2.50 13.01
CA ARG A 68 3.75 -3.70 12.51
C ARG A 68 3.89 -4.76 13.60
N ARG A 69 4.41 -4.40 14.78
CA ARG A 69 4.54 -5.32 15.92
C ARG A 69 3.19 -5.89 16.35
N SER A 70 2.14 -5.08 16.34
CA SER A 70 0.78 -5.52 16.65
C SER A 70 0.26 -6.52 15.62
N LEU A 71 0.47 -6.25 14.32
CA LEU A 71 0.09 -7.16 13.24
C LEU A 71 0.86 -8.48 13.32
N ASP A 72 2.15 -8.43 13.63
CA ASP A 72 3.02 -9.59 13.76
C ASP A 72 2.53 -10.51 14.88
N LYS A 73 2.30 -9.94 16.06
CA LYS A 73 1.71 -10.66 17.20
C LYS A 73 0.33 -11.25 16.88
N ARG A 74 -0.50 -10.54 16.13
CA ARG A 74 -1.84 -11.03 15.71
C ARG A 74 -1.68 -12.19 14.72
N PHE A 75 -0.79 -12.06 13.74
CA PHE A 75 -0.50 -13.10 12.77
C PHE A 75 -0.01 -14.37 13.45
N SER A 76 1.03 -14.31 14.29
CA SER A 76 1.56 -15.49 14.99
C SER A 76 0.50 -16.17 15.85
N LYS A 77 -0.27 -15.42 16.64
CA LYS A 77 -1.36 -15.99 17.45
C LYS A 77 -2.45 -16.64 16.61
N THR A 78 -2.85 -16.02 15.50
CA THR A 78 -3.85 -16.60 14.60
C THR A 78 -3.30 -17.83 13.90
N ALA A 79 -2.04 -17.80 13.46
CA ALA A 79 -1.39 -18.90 12.79
C ALA A 79 -1.25 -20.12 13.70
N GLU A 80 -0.75 -19.95 14.92
CA GLU A 80 -0.63 -20.99 15.93
C GLU A 80 -1.98 -21.65 16.24
N ARG A 81 -3.00 -20.84 16.58
CA ARG A 81 -4.37 -21.35 16.83
C ARG A 81 -4.93 -22.12 15.66
N LEU A 82 -4.73 -21.60 14.44
CA LEU A 82 -5.24 -22.24 13.24
C LEU A 82 -4.51 -23.54 12.96
N PHE A 83 -3.19 -23.56 13.15
CA PHE A 83 -2.38 -24.76 12.97
C PHE A 83 -2.80 -25.87 13.94
N THR A 84 -2.97 -25.55 15.23
CA THR A 84 -3.49 -26.51 16.22
C THR A 84 -4.83 -27.11 15.79
N LYS A 85 -5.72 -26.31 15.19
CA LYS A 85 -7.03 -26.76 14.69
C LYS A 85 -6.90 -27.68 13.47
N VAL A 86 -6.02 -27.40 12.51
CA VAL A 86 -5.89 -28.19 11.27
C VAL A 86 -4.93 -29.37 11.38
N ARG A 87 -4.06 -29.40 12.38
CA ARG A 87 -3.05 -30.46 12.57
C ARG A 87 -3.62 -31.88 12.52
N PRO A 88 -4.76 -32.21 13.17
CA PRO A 88 -5.35 -33.54 13.09
C PRO A 88 -5.77 -33.93 11.67
N GLU A 89 -6.28 -32.97 10.90
CA GLU A 89 -6.69 -33.19 9.52
C GLU A 89 -5.49 -33.40 8.59
N LEU A 90 -4.40 -32.65 8.81
CA LEU A 90 -3.14 -32.85 8.06
C LEU A 90 -2.53 -34.23 8.32
N LEU A 91 -2.59 -34.71 9.57
CA LEU A 91 -2.16 -36.08 9.90
C LEU A 91 -3.02 -37.13 9.19
N ARG A 92 -4.35 -36.94 9.13
CA ARG A 92 -5.25 -37.85 8.40
C ARG A 92 -4.97 -37.88 6.89
N ARG A 93 -4.50 -36.77 6.33
CA ARG A 93 -4.04 -36.68 4.92
C ARG A 93 -2.67 -37.31 4.69
N GLY A 94 -2.07 -37.93 5.70
CA GLY A 94 -0.78 -38.62 5.60
C GLY A 94 0.44 -37.69 5.58
N ILE A 95 0.30 -36.44 6.02
CA ILE A 95 1.45 -35.55 6.16
C ILE A 95 2.29 -36.04 7.35
N ASP A 96 3.60 -36.19 7.12
CA ASP A 96 4.57 -36.64 8.12
C ASP A 96 4.53 -35.73 9.37
N GLY A 97 4.41 -36.36 10.55
CA GLY A 97 4.37 -35.67 11.83
C GLY A 97 5.64 -34.84 12.10
N THR A 98 6.80 -35.25 11.60
CA THR A 98 8.05 -34.48 11.74
C THR A 98 8.02 -33.18 10.95
N VAL A 99 7.42 -33.19 9.75
CA VAL A 99 7.18 -31.99 8.94
C VAL A 99 6.20 -31.05 9.66
N LEU A 100 5.14 -31.60 10.26
CA LEU A 100 4.19 -30.79 11.04
C LEU A 100 4.82 -30.18 12.29
N LEU A 101 5.70 -30.89 12.99
CA LEU A 101 6.46 -30.36 14.13
C LEU A 101 7.41 -29.23 13.69
N ALA A 102 8.00 -29.33 12.49
CA ALA A 102 8.83 -28.26 11.95
C ALA A 102 8.02 -27.00 11.65
N VAL A 103 6.83 -27.14 11.06
CA VAL A 103 5.91 -26.01 10.84
C VAL A 103 5.46 -25.41 12.17
N GLU A 104 5.13 -26.23 13.16
CA GLU A 104 4.76 -25.77 14.50
C GLU A 104 5.88 -24.96 15.17
N ALA A 105 7.13 -25.44 15.06
CA ALA A 105 8.30 -24.73 15.56
C ALA A 105 8.48 -23.37 14.86
N ASP A 106 8.31 -23.30 13.53
CA ASP A 106 8.40 -22.05 12.79
C ASP A 106 7.33 -21.03 13.23
N LEU A 107 6.09 -21.50 13.44
CA LEU A 107 4.98 -20.64 13.89
C LEU A 107 5.20 -20.12 15.31
N ALA A 108 5.82 -20.92 16.18
CA ALA A 108 6.21 -20.54 17.52
C ALA A 108 7.47 -19.64 17.56
N GLY A 109 8.17 -19.46 16.44
CA GLY A 109 9.48 -18.80 16.39
C GLY A 109 10.59 -19.59 17.11
N ALA A 110 10.39 -20.89 17.27
CA ALA A 110 11.34 -21.81 17.89
C ALA A 110 12.29 -22.40 16.83
N ARG A 111 13.39 -23.02 17.28
CA ARG A 111 14.27 -23.77 16.38
C ARG A 111 13.57 -25.06 15.94
N ARG A 112 13.66 -25.37 14.64
CA ARG A 112 13.19 -26.65 14.11
C ARG A 112 13.87 -27.84 14.79
N PRO A 113 13.22 -29.02 14.86
CA PRO A 113 13.83 -30.22 15.42
C PRO A 113 15.15 -30.57 14.74
N GLN A 114 16.09 -31.14 15.50
CA GLN A 114 17.35 -31.64 14.94
C GLN A 114 17.10 -32.99 14.23
N GLY A 115 17.74 -33.20 13.07
CA GLY A 115 17.64 -34.47 12.32
C GLY A 115 16.61 -34.49 11.19
N LEU A 116 16.04 -33.34 10.80
CA LEU A 116 15.25 -33.26 9.58
C LEU A 116 16.14 -33.47 8.35
N SER A 117 15.66 -34.27 7.39
CA SER A 117 16.26 -34.31 6.05
C SER A 117 16.01 -33.00 5.31
N GLN A 118 16.85 -32.70 4.30
CA GLN A 118 16.63 -31.52 3.45
C GLN A 118 15.25 -31.57 2.76
N GLU A 119 14.81 -32.75 2.34
CA GLU A 119 13.48 -32.96 1.75
C GLU A 119 12.35 -32.60 2.72
N GLN A 120 12.50 -32.94 4.02
CA GLN A 120 11.53 -32.57 5.04
C GLN A 120 11.53 -31.06 5.31
N HIS A 121 12.71 -30.42 5.27
CA HIS A 121 12.80 -28.96 5.36
C HIS A 121 12.06 -28.26 4.22
N ASP A 122 12.25 -28.74 3.00
CA ASP A 122 11.61 -28.19 1.80
C ASP A 122 10.09 -28.44 1.83
N LYS A 123 9.66 -29.65 2.19
CA LYS A 123 8.25 -29.97 2.42
C LYS A 123 7.61 -29.07 3.47
N ALA A 124 8.29 -28.80 4.59
CA ALA A 124 7.77 -27.90 5.62
C ALA A 124 7.62 -26.45 5.10
N ASN A 125 8.56 -25.97 4.29
CA ASN A 125 8.52 -24.63 3.69
C ASN A 125 7.37 -24.47 2.70
N ASP A 126 7.13 -25.50 1.89
CA ASP A 126 6.15 -25.47 0.80
C ASP A 126 4.74 -25.88 1.25
N LEU A 127 4.61 -26.45 2.45
CA LEU A 127 3.32 -26.90 2.97
C LEU A 127 2.39 -25.72 3.22
N LYS A 128 1.39 -25.56 2.34
CA LYS A 128 0.27 -24.64 2.49
C LYS A 128 -0.76 -25.17 3.49
N TRP A 129 -0.34 -25.41 4.72
CA TRP A 129 -1.16 -26.03 5.78
C TRP A 129 -2.49 -25.29 6.02
N TRP A 130 -2.52 -23.97 5.81
CA TRP A 130 -3.73 -23.15 5.93
C TRP A 130 -4.80 -23.51 4.90
N ALA A 131 -4.45 -24.18 3.80
CA ALA A 131 -5.42 -24.67 2.82
C ALA A 131 -6.30 -25.82 3.36
N ALA A 132 -5.91 -26.45 4.46
CA ALA A 132 -6.74 -27.43 5.17
C ALA A 132 -7.70 -26.79 6.19
N SER A 133 -7.67 -25.47 6.36
CA SER A 133 -8.58 -24.77 7.27
C SER A 133 -9.89 -24.34 6.60
N GLU A 134 -10.85 -23.92 7.42
CA GLU A 134 -12.06 -23.25 6.94
C GLU A 134 -11.71 -22.02 6.08
N PRO A 135 -12.45 -21.74 4.99
CA PRO A 135 -12.14 -20.64 4.08
C PRO A 135 -11.99 -19.27 4.77
N TRP A 136 -12.81 -19.02 5.81
CA TRP A 136 -12.77 -17.77 6.57
C TRP A 136 -11.49 -17.61 7.41
N ASP A 137 -11.01 -18.71 8.01
CA ASP A 137 -9.80 -18.73 8.82
C ASP A 137 -8.57 -18.51 7.92
N ALA A 138 -8.50 -19.23 6.78
CA ALA A 138 -7.48 -19.04 5.77
C ALA A 138 -7.46 -17.59 5.25
N ALA A 139 -8.62 -17.02 4.92
CA ALA A 139 -8.74 -15.64 4.45
C ALA A 139 -8.25 -14.62 5.49
N THR A 140 -8.55 -14.85 6.77
CA THR A 140 -8.10 -13.98 7.87
C THR A 140 -6.57 -14.03 8.03
N LEU A 141 -5.98 -15.23 8.02
CA LEU A 141 -4.54 -15.42 8.11
C LEU A 141 -3.81 -14.78 6.92
N LEU A 142 -4.27 -15.04 5.69
CA LEU A 142 -3.68 -14.48 4.47
C LEU A 142 -3.80 -12.95 4.41
N ARG A 143 -4.89 -12.37 4.95
CA ARG A 143 -5.04 -10.92 5.08
C ARG A 143 -3.98 -10.34 6.03
N LEU A 144 -3.77 -10.96 7.19
CA LEU A 144 -2.74 -10.52 8.15
C LEU A 144 -1.33 -10.64 7.55
N GLN A 145 -1.05 -11.75 6.86
CA GLN A 145 0.24 -11.96 6.18
C GLN A 145 0.46 -10.89 5.10
N ARG A 146 -0.56 -10.59 4.29
CA ARG A 146 -0.50 -9.54 3.28
C ARG A 146 -0.24 -8.18 3.90
N ASP A 147 -0.93 -7.83 4.99
CA ASP A 147 -0.73 -6.56 5.68
C ASP A 147 0.67 -6.46 6.33
N LEU A 148 1.25 -7.58 6.78
CA LEU A 148 2.63 -7.63 7.26
C LEU A 148 3.65 -7.46 6.15
N ASN A 149 3.40 -8.06 4.99
CA ASN A 149 4.25 -7.98 3.81
C ASN A 149 4.33 -6.56 3.21
N ASP A 150 3.42 -5.65 3.58
CA ASP A 150 3.50 -4.23 3.23
C ASP A 150 4.60 -3.47 4.01
N PHE A 151 5.19 -4.05 5.07
CA PHE A 151 6.19 -3.38 5.90
C PHE A 151 7.62 -3.77 5.50
N PRO A 152 8.56 -2.81 5.42
CA PRO A 152 9.97 -3.09 5.17
C PRO A 152 10.66 -3.65 6.43
N ALA A 153 11.98 -3.88 6.38
CA ALA A 153 12.77 -4.23 7.57
C ALA A 153 12.60 -3.20 8.71
N ALA A 154 12.77 -3.62 9.96
CA ALA A 154 12.40 -2.80 11.13
C ALA A 154 13.16 -1.47 11.20
N SER A 155 14.40 -1.45 10.72
CA SER A 155 15.26 -0.27 10.61
C SER A 155 14.84 0.70 9.50
N ARG A 156 13.95 0.31 8.59
CA ARG A 156 13.59 1.04 7.36
C ARG A 156 12.11 1.44 7.30
N VAL A 157 11.38 1.32 8.41
CA VAL A 157 9.96 1.71 8.48
C VAL A 157 9.79 3.20 8.20
N MET A 158 8.90 3.50 7.27
CA MET A 158 8.51 4.85 6.84
C MET A 158 7.28 5.33 7.64
N PRO A 159 7.03 6.66 7.74
CA PRO A 159 5.94 7.20 8.56
C PRO A 159 4.54 6.88 8.00
N THR A 160 4.42 6.57 6.72
CA THR A 160 3.14 6.33 6.04
C THR A 160 3.03 4.89 5.55
N ARG A 161 1.79 4.42 5.34
CA ARG A 161 1.56 3.08 4.79
C ARG A 161 1.99 3.01 3.33
N LEU A 162 1.69 4.06 2.54
CA LEU A 162 2.11 4.16 1.15
C LEU A 162 3.63 4.03 1.00
N GLY A 163 4.38 4.79 1.81
CA GLY A 163 5.85 4.74 1.80
C GLY A 163 6.41 3.38 2.20
N ASN A 164 5.79 2.70 3.17
CA ASN A 164 6.19 1.34 3.55
C ASN A 164 5.99 0.33 2.41
N VAL A 165 4.85 0.40 1.70
CA VAL A 165 4.54 -0.47 0.54
C VAL A 165 5.55 -0.26 -0.60
N ILE A 166 5.87 0.99 -0.93
CA ILE A 166 6.85 1.27 -1.99
C ILE A 166 8.25 0.84 -1.53
N ARG A 167 8.63 1.17 -0.29
CA ARG A 167 9.94 0.84 0.28
C ARG A 167 10.20 -0.67 0.33
N VAL A 168 9.21 -1.49 0.71
CA VAL A 168 9.41 -2.95 0.74
C VAL A 168 9.64 -3.52 -0.67
N THR A 169 9.07 -2.90 -1.69
CA THR A 169 9.32 -3.28 -3.08
C THR A 169 10.69 -2.82 -3.54
N GLU A 170 11.09 -1.59 -3.26
CA GLU A 170 12.45 -1.10 -3.53
C GLU A 170 13.52 -2.04 -2.93
N ASP A 171 13.28 -2.52 -1.71
CA ASP A 171 14.19 -3.43 -1.01
C ASP A 171 14.27 -4.83 -1.64
N ARG A 172 13.27 -5.22 -2.45
CA ARG A 172 13.19 -6.51 -3.14
C ARG A 172 13.72 -6.49 -4.57
N LEU A 173 13.82 -5.31 -5.19
CA LEU A 173 14.34 -5.17 -6.55
C LEU A 173 15.84 -5.46 -6.57
N LYS A 174 16.27 -6.38 -7.44
CA LYS A 174 17.69 -6.80 -7.53
C LYS A 174 18.43 -6.14 -8.70
N ASN A 175 17.74 -5.87 -9.80
CA ASN A 175 18.35 -5.38 -11.04
C ASN A 175 18.19 -3.86 -11.22
N THR A 176 18.28 -3.10 -10.13
CA THR A 176 18.16 -1.63 -10.15
C THR A 176 19.37 -0.95 -10.77
N GLY A 177 20.56 -1.55 -10.71
CA GLY A 177 21.79 -0.88 -11.15
C GLY A 177 22.17 0.30 -10.24
N GLY A 178 21.77 0.26 -8.97
CA GLY A 178 22.07 1.28 -7.96
C GLY A 178 21.12 2.49 -7.95
N ASP A 179 20.21 2.57 -8.91
CA ASP A 179 19.26 3.68 -9.05
C ASP A 179 17.84 3.13 -9.34
N ILE A 180 16.84 3.62 -8.62
CA ILE A 180 15.45 3.20 -8.81
C ILE A 180 14.76 4.04 -9.88
N GLU A 181 15.17 5.30 -10.08
CA GLU A 181 14.49 6.23 -10.98
C GLU A 181 14.64 5.80 -12.45
N GLY A 182 15.83 5.35 -12.84
CA GLY A 182 16.08 4.81 -14.17
C GLY A 182 15.78 3.32 -14.34
N PHE A 183 15.32 2.61 -13.30
CA PHE A 183 15.13 1.15 -13.34
C PHE A 183 14.22 0.70 -14.49
N VAL A 184 13.06 1.34 -14.61
CA VAL A 184 12.07 0.99 -15.64
C VAL A 184 12.60 1.31 -17.03
N MET A 185 13.29 2.45 -17.19
CA MET A 185 13.85 2.83 -18.49
C MET A 185 14.93 1.84 -18.94
N ARG A 186 15.82 1.42 -18.03
CA ARG A 186 16.88 0.44 -18.32
C ARG A 186 16.33 -0.93 -18.67
N ASN A 187 15.25 -1.37 -18.01
CA ASN A 187 14.66 -2.69 -18.23
C ASN A 187 13.46 -2.67 -19.19
N ARG A 188 13.13 -1.53 -19.79
CA ARG A 188 11.96 -1.37 -20.67
C ARG A 188 11.95 -2.35 -21.83
N HIS A 189 13.11 -2.58 -22.45
CA HIS A 189 13.26 -3.50 -23.58
C HIS A 189 13.14 -4.98 -23.18
N LYS A 190 13.32 -5.30 -21.89
CA LYS A 190 13.21 -6.66 -21.34
C LYS A 190 11.80 -6.98 -20.87
N ALA A 191 10.99 -5.95 -20.60
CA ALA A 191 9.63 -6.10 -20.12
C ALA A 191 8.64 -6.26 -21.28
N SER A 192 7.61 -7.09 -21.10
CA SER A 192 6.53 -7.18 -22.08
C SER A 192 5.72 -5.87 -22.15
N THR A 193 5.21 -5.53 -23.34
CA THR A 193 4.36 -4.35 -23.56
C THR A 193 3.15 -4.32 -22.62
N ARG A 194 2.56 -5.48 -22.33
CA ARG A 194 1.42 -5.58 -21.40
C ARG A 194 1.79 -5.12 -19.99
N VAL A 195 2.95 -5.53 -19.48
CA VAL A 195 3.42 -5.15 -18.15
C VAL A 195 3.73 -3.65 -18.09
N LEU A 196 4.32 -3.08 -19.16
CA LEU A 196 4.56 -1.64 -19.26
C LEU A 196 3.25 -0.82 -19.25
N ILE A 197 2.24 -1.24 -20.02
CA ILE A 197 0.92 -0.59 -20.00
C ILE A 197 0.30 -0.65 -18.60
N GLN A 198 0.37 -1.79 -17.92
CA GLN A 198 -0.15 -1.94 -16.56
C GLN A 198 0.61 -1.05 -15.56
N HIS A 199 1.94 -1.00 -15.67
CA HIS A 199 2.79 -0.12 -14.89
C HIS A 199 2.35 1.34 -15.02
N ASP A 200 2.19 1.83 -16.26
CA ASP A 200 1.81 3.22 -16.54
C ASP A 200 0.39 3.54 -16.04
N GLN A 201 -0.55 2.59 -16.18
CA GLN A 201 -1.90 2.72 -15.62
C GLN A 201 -1.89 2.84 -14.10
N PHE A 202 -1.12 2.00 -13.40
CA PHE A 202 -1.04 2.08 -11.93
C PHE A 202 -0.32 3.35 -11.47
N ARG A 203 0.74 3.78 -12.17
CA ARG A 203 1.44 5.03 -11.89
C ARG A 203 0.50 6.24 -12.02
N THR A 204 -0.28 6.29 -13.10
CA THR A 204 -1.26 7.36 -13.36
C THR A 204 -2.37 7.37 -12.31
N ARG A 205 -2.92 6.20 -11.95
CA ARG A 205 -3.94 6.09 -10.89
C ARG A 205 -3.41 6.50 -9.53
N LEU A 206 -2.18 6.08 -9.19
CA LEU A 206 -1.52 6.47 -7.96
C LEU A 206 -1.42 8.00 -7.86
N ASP A 207 -0.99 8.65 -8.94
CA ASP A 207 -0.85 10.10 -9.01
C ASP A 207 -2.18 10.84 -8.80
N MET A 208 -3.21 10.39 -9.52
CA MET A 208 -4.57 10.93 -9.40
C MET A 208 -5.11 10.79 -7.98
N TYR A 209 -4.99 9.61 -7.36
CA TYR A 209 -5.51 9.36 -6.01
C TYR A 209 -4.72 10.11 -4.92
N CYS A 210 -3.40 10.23 -5.06
CA CYS A 210 -2.57 11.04 -4.18
C CYS A 210 -2.99 12.51 -4.22
N THR A 211 -3.24 13.05 -5.42
CA THR A 211 -3.69 14.45 -5.55
C THR A 211 -5.09 14.64 -4.97
N LEU A 212 -6.04 13.74 -5.29
CA LEU A 212 -7.41 13.81 -4.77
C LEU A 212 -7.44 13.76 -3.24
N PHE A 213 -6.55 12.98 -2.61
CA PHE A 213 -6.38 12.98 -1.16
C PHE A 213 -6.06 14.37 -0.62
N PHE A 214 -5.06 15.08 -1.18
CA PHE A 214 -4.69 16.41 -0.69
C PHE A 214 -5.78 17.45 -0.93
N VAL A 215 -6.41 17.44 -2.11
CA VAL A 215 -7.52 18.34 -2.42
C VAL A 215 -8.65 18.13 -1.41
N ALA A 216 -9.11 16.90 -1.21
CA ALA A 216 -10.16 16.58 -0.25
C ALA A 216 -9.75 16.91 1.18
N ALA A 217 -8.51 16.62 1.59
CA ALA A 217 -8.01 16.93 2.93
C ALA A 217 -7.94 18.45 3.19
N LEU A 218 -7.59 19.26 2.18
CA LEU A 218 -7.58 20.72 2.29
C LEU A 218 -9.00 21.30 2.35
N LEU A 219 -9.96 20.68 1.65
CA LEU A 219 -11.36 21.08 1.67
C LEU A 219 -12.05 20.83 3.02
N VAL A 220 -11.54 19.95 3.87
CA VAL A 220 -12.10 19.72 5.22
C VAL A 220 -12.05 20.99 6.08
N PRO A 221 -10.87 21.59 6.39
CA PRO A 221 -10.81 22.83 7.16
C PRO A 221 -11.41 24.01 6.40
N ALA A 222 -11.29 24.04 5.06
CA ALA A 222 -11.92 25.09 4.25
C ALA A 222 -13.45 25.07 4.43
N ALA A 223 -14.10 23.91 4.36
CA ALA A 223 -15.53 23.78 4.58
C ALA A 223 -15.96 24.20 5.99
N VAL A 224 -15.18 23.84 7.02
CA VAL A 224 -15.45 24.26 8.40
C VAL A 224 -15.36 25.79 8.54
N PHE A 225 -14.37 26.40 7.90
CA PHE A 225 -14.15 27.86 7.94
C PHE A 225 -15.19 28.64 7.12
N THR A 226 -15.47 28.21 5.88
CA THR A 226 -16.44 28.91 5.01
C THR A 226 -17.87 28.77 5.49
N LEU A 227 -18.21 27.67 6.16
CA LEU A 227 -19.55 27.41 6.72
C LEU A 227 -19.63 27.75 8.21
N TRP A 228 -18.77 28.66 8.70
CA TRP A 228 -18.70 29.02 10.12
C TRP A 228 -19.97 29.69 10.66
N ASP A 229 -20.79 30.30 9.80
CA ASP A 229 -22.07 30.89 10.19
C ASP A 229 -23.27 29.96 9.97
N GLN A 230 -23.05 28.76 9.40
CA GLN A 230 -24.11 27.77 9.17
C GLN A 230 -24.31 26.86 10.38
N ALA A 231 -25.49 26.24 10.45
CA ALA A 231 -25.81 25.24 11.47
C ALA A 231 -24.74 24.13 11.55
N ALA A 232 -24.41 23.71 12.77
CA ALA A 232 -23.34 22.74 13.02
C ALA A 232 -23.49 21.45 12.19
N LEU A 233 -24.71 20.95 12.04
CA LEU A 233 -24.99 19.73 11.28
C LEU A 233 -24.62 19.87 9.79
N GLY A 234 -24.88 21.03 9.18
CA GLY A 234 -24.47 21.30 7.80
C GLY A 234 -22.95 21.45 7.65
N ARG A 235 -22.33 22.20 8.57
CA ARG A 235 -20.87 22.43 8.58
C ARG A 235 -20.08 21.14 8.73
N PHE A 236 -20.39 20.35 9.76
CA PHE A 236 -19.69 19.10 10.02
C PHE A 236 -20.10 17.99 9.04
N GLY A 237 -21.32 18.03 8.51
CA GLY A 237 -21.77 17.10 7.46
C GLY A 237 -20.92 17.22 6.20
N VAL A 238 -20.73 18.44 5.68
CA VAL A 238 -19.89 18.68 4.49
C VAL A 238 -18.42 18.32 4.76
N ALA A 239 -17.88 18.72 5.92
CA ALA A 239 -16.51 18.36 6.31
C ALA A 239 -16.31 16.84 6.41
N ALA A 240 -17.29 16.10 6.93
CA ALA A 240 -17.26 14.64 7.01
C ALA A 240 -17.24 13.98 5.62
N ILE A 241 -17.98 14.52 4.65
CA ILE A 241 -17.96 14.04 3.26
C ILE A 241 -16.55 14.19 2.67
N PHE A 242 -15.92 15.36 2.81
CA PHE A 242 -14.54 15.55 2.32
C PHE A 242 -13.54 14.65 3.03
N ALA A 243 -13.69 14.44 4.35
CA ALA A 243 -12.86 13.51 5.10
C ALA A 243 -13.03 12.05 4.63
N ALA A 244 -14.25 11.64 4.28
CA ALA A 244 -14.53 10.33 3.71
C ALA A 244 -13.89 10.18 2.31
N VAL A 245 -14.00 11.18 1.45
CA VAL A 245 -13.35 11.21 0.12
C VAL A 245 -11.83 11.15 0.25
N ALA A 246 -11.23 11.91 1.16
CA ALA A 246 -9.79 11.86 1.43
C ALA A 246 -9.38 10.45 1.87
N SER A 247 -10.10 9.87 2.83
CA SER A 247 -9.82 8.52 3.35
C SER A 247 -9.91 7.45 2.25
N ALA A 248 -10.96 7.50 1.42
CA ALA A 248 -11.14 6.60 0.29
C ALA A 248 -10.02 6.76 -0.75
N SER A 249 -9.63 8.00 -1.06
CA SER A 249 -8.57 8.32 -2.01
C SER A 249 -7.22 7.80 -1.53
N TYR A 250 -6.89 7.94 -0.24
CA TYR A 250 -5.67 7.37 0.33
C TYR A 250 -5.67 5.83 0.28
N GLY A 251 -6.82 5.19 0.53
CA GLY A 251 -6.98 3.74 0.35
C GLY A 251 -6.75 3.30 -1.10
N ALA A 252 -7.31 4.04 -2.06
CA ALA A 252 -7.14 3.79 -3.49
C ALA A 252 -5.69 4.02 -3.97
N ALA A 253 -4.99 5.01 -3.40
CA ALA A 253 -3.57 5.24 -3.63
C ALA A 253 -2.73 4.05 -3.16
N ILE A 254 -2.97 3.51 -1.96
CA ILE A 254 -2.27 2.31 -1.47
C ILE A 254 -2.54 1.10 -2.37
N SER A 255 -3.79 0.91 -2.80
CA SER A 255 -4.15 -0.19 -3.72
C SER A 255 -3.41 -0.06 -5.07
N SER A 256 -3.37 1.16 -5.62
CA SER A 256 -2.66 1.45 -6.88
C SER A 256 -1.15 1.26 -6.72
N ALA A 257 -0.59 1.66 -5.59
CA ALA A 257 0.82 1.45 -5.27
C ALA A 257 1.19 -0.03 -5.21
N ARG A 258 0.33 -0.89 -4.66
CA ARG A 258 0.56 -2.35 -4.68
C ARG A 258 0.56 -2.91 -6.11
N GLY A 259 -0.37 -2.46 -6.95
CA GLY A 259 -0.40 -2.83 -8.37
C GLY A 259 0.87 -2.39 -9.10
N TYR A 260 1.26 -1.12 -8.92
CA TYR A 260 2.51 -0.56 -9.41
C TYR A 260 3.73 -1.39 -8.95
N CYS A 261 3.83 -1.66 -7.65
CA CYS A 261 4.90 -2.45 -7.06
C CYS A 261 4.97 -3.88 -7.60
N ALA A 262 3.82 -4.53 -7.82
CA ALA A 262 3.76 -5.86 -8.43
C ALA A 262 4.31 -5.85 -9.87
N THR A 263 3.96 -4.82 -10.65
CA THR A 263 4.52 -4.68 -12.01
C THR A 263 6.02 -4.43 -12.01
N LEU A 264 6.56 -3.67 -11.05
CA LEU A 264 8.01 -3.47 -10.90
C LEU A 264 8.74 -4.78 -10.60
N LEU A 265 8.22 -5.60 -9.68
CA LEU A 265 8.79 -6.91 -9.36
C LEU A 265 8.75 -7.85 -10.57
N GLN A 266 7.70 -7.77 -11.38
CA GLN A 266 7.61 -8.56 -12.61
C GLN A 266 8.63 -8.11 -13.66
N ILE A 267 8.84 -6.80 -13.83
CA ILE A 267 9.90 -6.26 -14.70
C ILE A 267 11.28 -6.74 -14.22
N ASP A 268 11.52 -6.77 -12.90
CA ASP A 268 12.77 -7.24 -12.30
C ASP A 268 13.01 -8.74 -12.58
N ALA A 269 11.97 -9.56 -12.44
CA ALA A 269 12.05 -10.98 -12.77
C ALA A 269 12.37 -11.22 -14.26
N MET A 270 11.70 -10.51 -15.16
CA MET A 270 11.97 -10.58 -16.61
C MET A 270 13.38 -10.09 -16.97
N ALA A 271 13.93 -9.14 -16.21
CA ALA A 271 15.29 -8.68 -16.38
C ALA A 271 16.32 -9.75 -15.97
N ALA A 272 16.03 -10.54 -14.93
CA ALA A 272 16.88 -11.64 -14.50
C ALA A 272 16.91 -12.79 -15.51
N ASP A 273 15.75 -13.22 -16.01
CA ASP A 273 15.63 -14.35 -16.96
C ASP A 273 16.40 -14.10 -18.26
N ASN A 274 16.32 -12.88 -18.79
CA ASN A 274 17.04 -12.49 -20.01
C ASN A 274 18.56 -12.38 -19.81
N THR A 275 19.02 -12.12 -18.58
CA THR A 275 20.45 -12.05 -18.27
C THR A 275 21.05 -13.45 -18.12
N GLY A 276 20.28 -14.40 -17.57
CA GLY A 276 20.66 -15.82 -17.50
C GLY A 276 20.71 -16.52 -18.87
N ALA A 277 19.86 -16.12 -19.81
CA ALA A 277 19.89 -16.63 -21.18
C ALA A 277 21.14 -16.16 -21.97
N ALA A 278 21.64 -14.95 -21.71
CA ALA A 278 22.83 -14.41 -22.39
C ALA A 278 24.14 -15.06 -21.94
N THR A 279 24.21 -15.61 -20.72
CA THR A 279 25.39 -16.34 -20.21
C THR A 279 25.53 -17.77 -20.72
N HIS A 280 24.58 -18.26 -21.51
CA HIS A 280 24.60 -19.60 -22.12
C HIS A 280 24.58 -19.59 -23.65
N ALA A 281 24.79 -18.43 -24.28
CA ALA A 281 25.05 -18.37 -25.71
C ALA A 281 26.53 -18.75 -25.96
N PRO A 282 26.82 -19.76 -26.81
CA PRO A 282 28.18 -20.22 -27.09
C PRO A 282 29.03 -19.19 -27.84
#